data_AF-A0A7V2KR92-F1
#
_entry.id   AF-A0A7V2KR92-F1
#
_cell.length_a   1.000
_cell.length_b   1.000
_cell.length_c   1.000
_cell.angle_alpha   90.00
_cell.angle_beta   90.00
_cell.angle_gamma   90.00
#
_symmetry.space_group_name_H-M   'P 1'
#
loop_
_entity.id
_entity.type
_entity.pdbx_description
1 polymer ?
#
loop_
_entity_poly.entity_id
_entity_poly.type
_entity_poly.pdbx_seq_one_letter_code
_entity_poly.pdbx_strand_id
1 'polypeptide(L)'
;MKIDQNIKDTIKASAIIAAVVILIVVGIGIYDAIANPEVEEIYGFITFSLILHDDLDEIEVSNDILNFADIISSNQIENPQEIDSALVRQSSILRNYKERFYILISPTDEMRVLKESLIEEGSLFLTSYYYLREALESNSNGDYDACLLNIEEAKQRLNDAMNLRTQNKLELDQWKMKIEAELSD
;
A
#
# COMPACT_ATOMS: atom_id res chain seq x y z
N MET A 1 39.54 27.86 17.02
CA MET A 1 38.25 27.42 16.47
C MET A 1 37.35 26.98 17.63
N LYS A 2 36.41 27.81 18.05
CA LYS A 2 35.45 27.51 19.16
C LYS A 2 34.00 27.81 18.79
N ILE A 3 33.72 28.01 17.49
CA ILE A 3 32.38 28.38 16.99
C ILE A 3 31.59 27.14 16.49
N ASP A 4 32.26 25.99 16.27
CA ASP A 4 31.62 24.82 15.66
C ASP A 4 30.79 23.93 16.60
N GLN A 5 31.04 23.95 17.93
CA GLN A 5 30.32 23.06 18.85
C GLN A 5 28.98 23.65 19.32
N ASN A 6 28.91 24.96 19.60
CA ASN A 6 27.67 25.59 20.06
C ASN A 6 26.55 25.56 18.99
N ILE A 7 26.89 25.66 17.71
CA ILE A 7 25.89 25.57 16.62
C ILE A 7 25.39 24.12 16.50
N LYS A 8 26.30 23.15 16.60
CA LYS A 8 25.98 21.72 16.47
C LYS A 8 25.11 21.21 17.64
N ASP A 9 25.35 21.71 18.85
CA ASP A 9 24.56 21.38 20.03
C ASP A 9 23.20 22.09 20.03
N THR A 10 23.12 23.31 19.49
CA THR A 10 21.84 24.04 19.32
C THR A 10 20.95 23.36 18.28
N ILE A 11 21.50 22.85 17.17
CA ILE A 11 20.76 22.10 16.14
C ILE A 11 20.27 20.75 16.68
N LYS A 12 21.08 20.05 17.48
CA LYS A 12 20.63 18.80 18.14
C LYS A 12 19.55 19.04 19.17
N ALA A 13 19.66 20.09 19.98
CA ALA A 13 18.63 20.45 20.95
C ALA A 13 17.31 20.81 20.27
N SER A 14 17.36 21.56 19.16
CA SER A 14 16.15 21.93 18.41
C SER A 14 15.52 20.76 17.62
N ALA A 15 16.32 19.79 17.15
CA ALA A 15 15.79 18.55 16.57
C ALA A 15 15.11 17.65 17.62
N ILE A 16 15.66 17.58 18.83
CA ILE A 16 15.05 16.83 19.94
C ILE A 16 13.77 17.53 20.42
N ILE A 17 13.76 18.86 20.50
CA ILE A 17 12.56 19.63 20.85
C ILE A 17 11.50 19.48 19.75
N ALA A 18 11.86 19.48 18.47
CA ALA A 18 10.91 19.22 17.38
C ALA A 18 10.34 17.80 17.43
N ALA A 19 11.17 16.78 17.70
CA ALA A 19 10.72 15.39 17.84
C ALA A 19 9.82 15.20 19.07
N VAL A 20 10.13 15.87 20.19
CA VAL A 20 9.33 15.82 21.42
C VAL A 20 8.03 16.62 21.28
N VAL A 21 8.03 17.75 20.54
CA VAL A 21 6.81 18.51 20.24
C VAL A 21 5.89 17.73 19.30
N ILE A 22 6.43 17.01 18.30
CA ILE A 22 5.62 16.09 17.47
C ILE A 22 5.02 14.96 18.31
N LEU A 23 5.79 14.38 19.25
CA LEU A 23 5.28 13.34 20.14
C LEU A 23 4.29 13.85 21.20
N ILE A 24 4.40 15.10 21.65
CA ILE A 24 3.45 15.72 22.60
C ILE A 24 2.17 16.17 21.91
N VAL A 25 2.22 16.67 20.68
CA VAL A 25 1.01 16.98 19.88
C VAL A 25 0.26 15.69 19.54
N VAL A 26 0.97 14.59 19.25
CA VAL A 26 0.37 13.25 19.11
C VAL A 26 -0.15 12.71 20.45
N GLY A 27 0.44 13.09 21.59
CA GLY A 27 0.07 12.61 22.92
C GLY A 27 -1.12 13.32 23.58
N ILE A 28 -1.38 14.59 23.26
CA ILE A 28 -2.50 15.36 23.84
C ILE A 28 -3.81 15.14 23.07
N GLY A 29 -3.75 14.78 21.78
CA GLY A 29 -4.94 14.42 21.00
C GLY A 29 -5.60 13.09 21.40
N ILE A 30 -4.98 12.30 22.28
CA ILE A 30 -5.45 10.94 22.62
C ILE A 30 -6.58 10.93 23.67
N TYR A 31 -6.84 12.04 24.37
CA TYR A 31 -7.81 12.03 25.49
C TYR A 31 -9.17 12.67 25.21
N ASP A 32 -9.31 13.58 24.24
CA ASP A 32 -10.57 14.30 24.01
C ASP A 32 -11.41 13.78 22.82
N ALA A 33 -10.87 12.89 21.97
CA ALA A 33 -11.51 12.42 20.73
C ALA A 33 -12.39 11.15 20.86
N ILE A 34 -12.96 10.87 22.05
CA ILE A 34 -13.79 9.65 22.28
C ILE A 34 -15.28 9.84 21.88
N ALA A 35 -15.68 10.94 21.23
CA ALA A 35 -17.10 11.12 20.90
C ALA A 35 -17.49 11.75 19.55
N ASN A 36 -16.61 12.36 18.78
CA ASN A 36 -16.89 12.72 17.39
C ASN A 36 -15.54 13.02 16.70
N PRO A 37 -15.14 12.29 15.65
CA PRO A 37 -14.05 12.76 14.80
C PRO A 37 -14.43 14.15 14.26
N GLU A 38 -13.52 15.12 14.36
CA GLU A 38 -13.75 16.39 13.67
C GLU A 38 -13.80 16.09 12.17
N VAL A 39 -14.79 16.61 11.45
CA VAL A 39 -15.01 16.36 9.99
C VAL A 39 -13.73 16.57 9.18
N GLU A 40 -12.86 17.47 9.63
CA GLU A 40 -11.52 17.73 9.09
C GLU A 40 -10.58 16.53 9.15
N GLU A 41 -10.59 15.74 10.23
CA GLU A 41 -9.75 14.54 10.36
C GLU A 41 -10.19 13.44 9.40
N ILE A 42 -11.51 13.22 9.26
CA ILE A 42 -12.05 12.28 8.28
C ILE A 42 -11.69 12.76 6.86
N TYR A 43 -11.89 14.05 6.57
CA TYR A 43 -11.55 14.62 5.27
C TYR A 43 -10.07 14.43 4.92
N GLY A 44 -9.19 14.67 5.89
CA GLY A 44 -7.76 14.43 5.75
C GLY A 44 -7.45 12.96 5.44
N PHE A 45 -7.98 12.03 6.24
CA PHE A 45 -7.82 10.60 6.01
C PHE A 45 -8.27 10.17 4.60
N ILE A 46 -9.47 10.59 4.17
CA ILE A 46 -10.03 10.23 2.86
C ILE A 46 -9.21 10.83 1.72
N THR A 47 -8.83 12.10 1.84
CA THR A 47 -8.03 12.79 0.81
C THR A 47 -6.68 12.12 0.63
N PHE A 48 -5.96 11.83 1.72
CA PHE A 48 -4.70 11.11 1.63
C PHE A 48 -4.89 9.70 1.10
N SER A 49 -5.91 8.97 1.56
CA SER A 49 -6.19 7.61 1.06
C SER A 49 -6.45 7.59 -0.44
N LEU A 50 -7.20 8.56 -0.98
CA LEU A 50 -7.41 8.71 -2.43
C LEU A 50 -6.11 8.96 -3.19
N ILE A 51 -5.27 9.89 -2.71
CA ILE A 51 -3.96 10.16 -3.34
C ILE A 51 -3.12 8.88 -3.37
N LEU A 52 -3.04 8.17 -2.24
CA LEU A 52 -2.31 6.91 -2.17
C LEU A 52 -2.90 5.83 -3.09
N HIS A 53 -4.22 5.76 -3.18
CA HIS A 53 -4.93 4.77 -4.00
C HIS A 53 -4.70 5.00 -5.49
N ASP A 54 -4.73 6.25 -5.91
CA ASP A 54 -4.53 6.70 -7.30
C ASP A 54 -3.04 6.69 -7.73
N ASP A 55 -2.09 6.67 -6.78
CA ASP A 55 -0.64 6.55 -7.06
C ASP A 55 -0.26 5.20 -7.71
N LEU A 56 -1.12 4.18 -7.60
CA LEU A 56 -0.92 2.87 -8.22
C LEU A 56 -1.70 2.79 -9.55
N ASP A 57 -0.99 2.62 -10.67
CA ASP A 57 -1.65 2.33 -11.96
C ASP A 57 -2.10 0.87 -12.00
N GLU A 58 -3.41 0.66 -11.83
CA GLU A 58 -4.02 -0.67 -11.78
C GLU A 58 -3.94 -1.43 -13.09
N ILE A 59 -3.95 -0.71 -14.22
CA ILE A 59 -3.90 -1.31 -15.55
C ILE A 59 -2.49 -1.82 -15.79
N GLU A 60 -1.48 -1.02 -15.44
CA GLU A 60 -0.07 -1.42 -15.51
C GLU A 60 0.19 -2.66 -14.64
N VAL A 61 -0.23 -2.64 -13.37
CA VAL A 61 -0.01 -3.76 -12.44
C VAL A 61 -0.69 -5.05 -12.91
N SER A 62 -1.93 -4.95 -13.37
CA SER A 62 -2.68 -6.10 -13.88
C SER A 62 -2.03 -6.70 -15.12
N ASN A 63 -1.65 -5.85 -16.08
CA ASN A 63 -0.96 -6.29 -17.30
C ASN A 63 0.39 -6.93 -16.97
N ASP A 64 1.16 -6.38 -16.04
CA ASP A 64 2.43 -6.95 -15.61
C ASP A 64 2.26 -8.37 -15.06
N ILE A 65 1.31 -8.56 -14.12
CA ILE A 65 1.04 -9.88 -13.54
C ILE A 65 0.62 -10.89 -14.60
N LEU A 66 -0.28 -10.52 -15.51
CA LEU A 66 -0.76 -11.40 -16.59
C LEU A 66 0.36 -11.72 -17.59
N ASN A 67 1.18 -10.74 -17.96
CA ASN A 67 2.31 -10.94 -18.85
C ASN A 67 3.35 -11.90 -18.22
N PHE A 68 3.67 -11.74 -16.94
CA PHE A 68 4.55 -12.67 -16.25
C PHE A 68 3.96 -14.08 -16.18
N ALA A 69 2.66 -14.22 -15.88
CA ALA A 69 1.98 -15.50 -15.90
C ALA A 69 2.10 -16.20 -17.26
N ASP A 70 1.87 -15.46 -18.34
CA ASP A 70 1.98 -15.99 -19.71
C ASP A 70 3.41 -16.41 -20.05
N ILE A 71 4.40 -15.57 -19.73
CA ILE A 71 5.83 -15.88 -19.95
C ILE A 71 6.22 -17.15 -19.17
N ILE A 72 5.86 -17.24 -17.89
CA ILE A 72 6.23 -18.37 -17.04
C ILE A 72 5.53 -19.65 -17.51
N SER A 73 4.28 -19.55 -17.98
CA SER A 73 3.50 -20.69 -18.51
C SER A 73 4.04 -21.26 -19.82
N SER A 74 4.82 -20.47 -20.58
CA SER A 74 5.30 -20.85 -21.91
C SER A 74 6.35 -21.98 -21.92
N ASN A 75 6.90 -22.34 -20.75
CA ASN A 75 7.92 -23.38 -20.56
C ASN A 75 9.23 -23.18 -21.34
N GLN A 76 9.43 -22.02 -21.97
CA GLN A 76 10.62 -21.66 -22.74
C GLN A 76 11.20 -20.35 -22.22
N ILE A 77 11.52 -20.33 -20.93
CA ILE A 77 12.10 -19.16 -20.28
C ILE A 77 13.60 -19.13 -20.59
N GLU A 78 14.03 -18.23 -21.47
CA GLU A 78 15.44 -18.06 -21.82
C GLU A 78 16.28 -17.51 -20.66
N ASN A 79 15.71 -16.63 -19.83
CA ASN A 79 16.41 -15.96 -18.74
C ASN A 79 15.56 -15.88 -17.45
N PRO A 80 15.47 -16.97 -16.65
CA PRO A 80 14.68 -16.99 -15.42
C PRO A 80 15.10 -15.94 -14.39
N GLN A 81 16.40 -15.62 -14.30
CA GLN A 81 16.91 -14.64 -13.33
C GLN A 81 16.43 -13.21 -13.62
N GLU A 82 16.25 -12.86 -14.89
CA GLU A 82 15.72 -11.55 -15.28
C GLU A 82 14.24 -11.41 -14.89
N ILE A 83 13.47 -12.48 -15.08
CA ILE A 83 12.07 -12.54 -14.62
C ILE A 83 12.01 -12.42 -13.09
N ASP A 84 12.80 -13.21 -12.35
CA ASP A 84 12.83 -13.13 -10.87
C ASP A 84 13.18 -11.72 -10.39
N SER A 85 14.18 -11.08 -11.00
CA SER A 85 14.58 -9.71 -10.67
C SER A 85 13.45 -8.70 -10.92
N ALA A 86 12.70 -8.88 -12.01
CA ALA A 86 11.55 -8.04 -12.31
C ALA A 86 10.40 -8.24 -11.32
N LEU A 87 10.08 -9.50 -10.98
CA LEU A 87 9.06 -9.84 -9.97
C LEU A 87 9.41 -9.25 -8.59
N VAL A 88 10.68 -9.35 -8.17
CA VAL A 88 11.16 -8.76 -6.90
C VAL A 88 11.02 -7.23 -6.90
N ARG A 89 11.37 -6.57 -8.01
CA ARG A 89 11.23 -5.12 -8.15
C ARG A 89 9.77 -4.69 -8.03
N GLN A 90 8.86 -5.35 -8.75
CA GLN A 90 7.43 -5.01 -8.69
C GLN A 90 6.83 -5.30 -7.31
N SER A 91 7.23 -6.41 -6.68
CA SER A 91 6.86 -6.71 -5.29
C SER A 91 7.31 -5.61 -4.32
N SER A 92 8.49 -5.03 -4.53
CA SER A 92 8.96 -3.92 -3.67
C SER A 92 8.13 -2.66 -3.84
N ILE A 93 7.68 -2.35 -5.07
CA ILE A 93 6.81 -1.19 -5.34
C ILE A 93 5.47 -1.36 -4.63
N LEU A 94 4.84 -2.52 -4.77
CA LEU A 94 3.56 -2.83 -4.11
C LEU A 94 3.67 -2.88 -2.59
N ARG A 95 4.83 -3.30 -2.06
CA ARG A 95 5.09 -3.25 -0.62
C ARG A 95 5.09 -1.80 -0.13
N ASN A 96 5.79 -0.92 -0.83
CA ASN A 96 5.81 0.51 -0.49
C ASN A 96 4.41 1.12 -0.60
N TYR A 97 3.64 0.79 -1.65
CA TYR A 97 2.23 1.21 -1.78
C TYR A 97 1.41 0.81 -0.54
N LYS A 98 1.46 -0.48 -0.16
CA LYS A 98 0.73 -1.00 1.00
C LYS A 98 1.18 -0.34 2.31
N GLU A 99 2.48 -0.21 2.54
CA GLU A 99 3.06 0.33 3.77
C GLU A 99 2.64 1.79 4.02
N ARG A 100 2.36 2.56 2.98
CA ARG A 100 1.86 3.94 3.09
C ARG A 100 0.45 4.03 3.70
N PHE A 101 -0.37 2.97 3.66
CA PHE A 101 -1.65 2.99 4.37
C PHE A 101 -1.49 2.74 5.87
N TYR A 102 -0.49 1.96 6.29
CA TYR A 102 -0.24 1.69 7.71
C TYR A 102 0.05 2.95 8.52
N ILE A 103 0.68 3.96 7.90
CA ILE A 103 1.01 5.25 8.53
C ILE A 103 -0.19 6.19 8.68
N LEU A 104 -1.32 5.92 8.01
CA LEU A 104 -2.52 6.74 8.15
C LEU A 104 -3.15 6.52 9.52
N ILE A 105 -3.49 7.61 10.20
CA ILE A 105 -4.28 7.55 11.44
C ILE A 105 -5.75 7.44 11.03
N SER A 106 -6.44 6.41 11.51
CA SER A 106 -7.87 6.23 11.27
C SER A 106 -8.65 6.98 12.36
N PRO A 107 -9.39 8.05 12.05
CA PRO A 107 -10.10 8.86 13.04
C PRO A 107 -11.38 8.17 13.57
N THR A 108 -11.90 7.17 12.85
CA THR A 108 -13.08 6.39 13.25
C THR A 108 -12.89 4.90 13.01
N ASP A 109 -13.81 4.09 13.54
CA ASP A 109 -13.88 2.66 13.26
C ASP A 109 -14.20 2.38 11.79
N GLU A 110 -15.07 3.16 11.14
CA GLU A 110 -15.34 3.03 9.71
C GLU A 110 -14.08 3.32 8.87
N MET A 111 -13.34 4.38 9.22
CA MET A 111 -12.08 4.70 8.54
C MET A 111 -10.99 3.64 8.80
N ARG A 112 -11.05 2.97 9.96
CA ARG A 112 -10.17 1.84 10.28
C ARG A 112 -10.49 0.63 9.39
N VAL A 113 -11.77 0.32 9.21
CA VAL A 113 -12.21 -0.75 8.30
C VAL A 113 -11.78 -0.45 6.86
N LEU A 114 -11.99 0.78 6.38
CA LEU A 114 -11.55 1.19 5.04
C LEU A 114 -10.02 1.11 4.88
N LYS A 115 -9.25 1.55 5.88
CA LYS A 115 -7.79 1.40 5.90
C LYS A 115 -7.37 -0.07 5.81
N GLU A 116 -8.00 -0.94 6.59
CA GLU A 116 -7.71 -2.38 6.58
C GLU A 116 -8.01 -2.99 5.20
N SER A 117 -9.10 -2.58 4.55
CA SER A 117 -9.44 -3.01 3.18
C SER A 117 -8.43 -2.53 2.12
N LEU A 118 -7.93 -1.29 2.23
CA LEU A 118 -6.88 -0.75 1.36
C LEU A 118 -5.54 -1.49 1.53
N ILE A 119 -5.22 -1.89 2.76
CA ILE A 119 -4.03 -2.71 3.07
C ILE A 119 -4.18 -4.13 2.51
N GLU A 120 -5.38 -4.70 2.58
CA GLU A 120 -5.66 -6.03 2.05
C GLU A 120 -5.57 -6.05 0.52
N GLU A 121 -6.10 -5.03 -0.17
CA GLU A 121 -5.91 -4.83 -1.62
C GLU A 121 -4.42 -4.91 -1.99
N GLY A 122 -3.56 -4.12 -1.34
CA GLY A 122 -2.11 -4.14 -1.57
C GLY A 122 -1.47 -5.50 -1.23
N SER A 123 -2.01 -6.21 -0.24
CA SER A 123 -1.52 -7.55 0.14
C SER A 123 -1.87 -8.61 -0.91
N LEU A 124 -3.04 -8.52 -1.54
CA LEU A 124 -3.44 -9.43 -2.61
C LEU A 124 -2.57 -9.25 -3.85
N PHE A 125 -2.31 -8.00 -4.28
CA PHE A 125 -1.36 -7.74 -5.37
C PHE A 125 0.03 -8.31 -5.08
N LEU A 126 0.56 -8.10 -3.86
CA LEU A 126 1.83 -8.69 -3.43
C LEU A 126 1.82 -10.22 -3.49
N THR A 127 0.70 -10.82 -3.09
CA THR A 127 0.54 -12.28 -3.07
C THR A 127 0.48 -12.85 -4.49
N SER A 128 -0.06 -12.12 -5.47
CA SER A 128 0.05 -12.49 -6.89
C SER A 128 1.50 -12.62 -7.33
N TYR A 129 2.35 -11.63 -7.02
CA TYR A 129 3.77 -11.69 -7.36
C TYR A 129 4.52 -12.80 -6.61
N TYR A 130 4.14 -13.10 -5.37
CA TYR A 130 4.66 -14.25 -4.64
C TYR A 130 4.38 -15.56 -5.39
N TYR A 131 3.13 -15.81 -5.79
CA TYR A 131 2.79 -17.02 -6.54
C TYR A 131 3.42 -17.08 -7.93
N LEU A 132 3.59 -15.95 -8.63
CA LEU A 132 4.36 -15.93 -9.88
C LEU A 132 5.82 -16.38 -9.66
N ARG A 133 6.42 -16.03 -8.52
CA ARG A 133 7.77 -16.45 -8.19
C ARG A 133 7.85 -17.95 -7.89
N GLU A 134 6.90 -18.49 -7.13
CA GLU A 134 6.76 -19.94 -6.89
C GLU A 134 6.52 -20.71 -8.21
N ALA A 135 5.74 -20.13 -9.13
CA ALA A 135 5.53 -20.68 -10.46
C ALA A 135 6.83 -20.72 -11.28
N LEU A 136 7.62 -19.64 -11.25
CA LEU A 136 8.92 -19.56 -11.91
C LEU A 136 9.91 -20.60 -11.36
N GLU A 137 9.94 -20.78 -10.04
CA GLU A 137 10.77 -21.82 -9.40
C GLU A 137 10.32 -23.23 -9.81
N SER A 138 9.01 -23.49 -9.78
CA SER A 138 8.43 -24.76 -10.22
C SER A 138 8.76 -25.06 -11.69
N ASN A 139 8.64 -24.05 -12.55
CA ASN A 139 9.01 -24.13 -13.97
C ASN A 139 10.49 -24.50 -14.15
N SER A 140 11.37 -23.82 -13.41
CA SER A 140 12.82 -24.03 -13.46
C SER A 140 13.23 -25.43 -12.99
N ASN A 141 12.43 -26.02 -12.09
CA ASN A 141 12.62 -27.37 -11.56
C ASN A 141 11.95 -28.47 -12.43
N GLY A 142 11.21 -28.08 -13.48
CA GLY A 142 10.46 -29.01 -14.34
C GLY A 142 9.16 -29.53 -13.73
N ASP A 143 8.68 -28.94 -12.63
CA ASP A 143 7.39 -29.26 -12.02
C ASP A 143 6.29 -28.40 -12.65
N TYR A 144 5.81 -28.86 -13.82
CA TYR A 144 4.83 -28.13 -14.62
C TYR A 144 3.44 -28.08 -13.98
N ASP A 145 3.07 -29.10 -13.21
CA ASP A 145 1.78 -29.12 -12.51
C ASP A 145 1.75 -28.08 -11.39
N ALA A 146 2.82 -28.00 -10.58
CA ALA A 146 2.95 -26.96 -9.56
C ALA A 146 3.06 -25.56 -10.17
N CYS A 147 3.76 -25.42 -11.31
CA CYS A 147 3.85 -24.17 -12.05
C CYS A 147 2.46 -23.64 -12.44
N LEU A 148 1.63 -24.49 -13.07
CA LEU A 148 0.28 -24.10 -13.50
C LEU A 148 -0.63 -23.78 -12.31
N LEU A 149 -0.54 -24.54 -11.22
CA LEU A 149 -1.30 -24.26 -10.00
C LEU A 149 -0.97 -22.87 -9.43
N ASN A 150 0.32 -22.54 -9.32
CA ASN A 150 0.77 -21.25 -8.82
C ASN A 150 0.39 -20.09 -9.77
N ILE A 151 0.39 -20.31 -11.09
CA ILE A 151 -0.13 -19.32 -12.05
C ILE A 151 -1.60 -19.02 -11.80
N GLU A 152 -2.42 -20.04 -11.58
CA GLU A 152 -3.85 -19.85 -11.33
C GLU A 152 -4.11 -19.16 -9.97
N GLU A 153 -3.35 -19.50 -8.92
CA GLU A 153 -3.39 -18.76 -7.66
C GLU A 153 -3.00 -17.29 -7.85
N ALA A 154 -1.95 -16.99 -8.63
CA ALA A 154 -1.54 -15.62 -8.90
C ALA A 154 -2.66 -14.80 -9.58
N LYS A 155 -3.34 -15.39 -10.57
CA LYS A 155 -4.48 -14.77 -11.27
C LYS A 155 -5.68 -14.59 -10.36
N GLN A 156 -5.98 -15.57 -9.50
CA GLN A 156 -7.08 -15.46 -8.54
C GLN A 156 -6.84 -14.30 -7.57
N ARG A 157 -5.62 -14.17 -7.01
CA ARG A 157 -5.27 -13.04 -6.12
C ARG A 157 -5.33 -11.70 -6.84
N LEU A 158 -4.96 -11.64 -8.11
CA LEU A 158 -5.09 -10.43 -8.92
C LEU A 158 -6.56 -10.05 -9.06
N ASN A 159 -7.42 -11.02 -9.41
CA ASN A 159 -8.85 -10.76 -9.53
C ASN A 159 -9.47 -10.29 -8.21
N ASP A 160 -9.10 -10.90 -7.09
CA ASP A 160 -9.55 -10.48 -5.76
C ASP A 160 -9.06 -9.06 -5.44
N ALA A 161 -7.80 -8.72 -5.76
CA ALA A 161 -7.24 -7.39 -5.59
C ALA A 161 -8.00 -6.34 -6.41
N MET A 162 -8.28 -6.61 -7.69
CA MET A 162 -9.02 -5.70 -8.58
C MET A 162 -10.46 -5.48 -8.12
N ASN A 163 -11.10 -6.51 -7.56
CA ASN A 163 -12.42 -6.39 -6.97
C ASN A 163 -12.40 -5.49 -5.74
N LEU A 164 -11.47 -5.71 -4.81
CA LEU A 164 -11.30 -4.82 -3.64
C LEU A 164 -10.96 -3.41 -4.07
N ARG A 165 -10.10 -3.24 -5.07
CA ARG A 165 -9.72 -1.93 -5.59
C ARG A 165 -10.91 -1.11 -6.07
N THR A 166 -11.79 -1.75 -6.84
CA THR A 166 -13.02 -1.13 -7.32
C THR A 166 -13.94 -0.73 -6.15
N GLN A 167 -14.08 -1.60 -5.15
CA GLN A 167 -14.88 -1.33 -3.96
C GLN A 167 -14.30 -0.20 -3.11
N ASN A 168 -13.00 -0.24 -2.85
CA ASN A 168 -12.27 0.78 -2.09
C ASN A 168 -12.37 2.15 -2.76
N LYS A 169 -12.21 2.22 -4.09
CA LYS A 169 -12.37 3.48 -4.83
C LYS A 169 -13.77 4.05 -4.67
N LEU A 170 -14.79 3.22 -4.85
CA LEU A 170 -16.18 3.63 -4.69
C LEU A 170 -16.47 4.14 -3.27
N GLU A 171 -15.98 3.45 -2.25
CA GLU A 171 -16.17 3.84 -0.86
C GLU A 171 -15.45 5.17 -0.54
N LEU A 172 -14.21 5.33 -1.00
CA LEU A 172 -13.46 6.58 -0.87
C LEU A 172 -14.18 7.76 -1.52
N ASP A 173 -14.70 7.57 -2.74
CA ASP A 173 -15.44 8.60 -3.46
C ASP A 173 -16.78 8.94 -2.76
N GLN A 174 -17.48 7.94 -2.22
CA GLN A 174 -18.71 8.15 -1.44
C GLN A 174 -18.45 8.95 -0.16
N TRP A 175 -17.39 8.62 0.58
CA TRP A 175 -17.00 9.36 1.77
C TRP A 175 -16.61 10.79 1.44
N LYS A 176 -15.84 10.99 0.37
CA LYS A 176 -15.46 12.33 -0.09
C LYS A 176 -16.70 13.18 -0.39
N MET A 177 -17.64 12.66 -1.17
CA MET A 177 -18.89 13.37 -1.50
C MET A 177 -19.71 13.69 -0.25
N LYS A 178 -19.82 12.76 0.70
CA LYS A 178 -20.56 12.97 1.95
C LYS A 178 -19.98 14.13 2.76
N ILE A 179 -18.65 14.15 2.93
CA ILE A 179 -17.97 15.19 3.69
C ILE A 179 -18.07 16.55 2.98
N GLU A 180 -17.89 16.59 1.67
CA GLU A 180 -18.01 17.83 0.88
C GLU A 180 -19.43 18.42 0.94
N ALA A 181 -20.46 17.57 1.03
CA ALA A 181 -21.84 18.02 1.26
C ALA A 181 -22.01 18.61 2.67
N GLU A 182 -21.50 17.95 3.71
CA GLU A 182 -21.56 18.44 5.10
C GLU A 182 -20.78 19.75 5.32
N LEU A 183 -19.73 20.01 4.54
CA LEU A 183 -18.97 21.27 4.59
C LEU A 183 -19.61 22.43 3.81
N SER A 184 -20.62 22.14 2.97
CA SER A 184 -21.30 23.13 2.12
C SER A 184 -22.60 23.68 2.74
N ASP A 185 -23.09 23.05 3.81
CA ASP A 185 -24.28 23.42 4.60
C ASP A 185 -23.94 24.32 5.80
#